data_AF-A0A431L7W0-F1
#
_entry.id   AF-A0A431L7W0-F1
#
_cell.length_a   1.000
_cell.length_b   1.000
_cell.length_c   1.000
_cell.angle_alpha   90.00
_cell.angle_beta   90.00
_cell.angle_gamma   90.00
#
_symmetry.space_group_name_H-M   'P 1'
#
loop_
_entity.id
_entity.type
_entity.pdbx_description
1 polymer ?
#
loop_
_entity_poly.entity_id
_entity_poly.type
_entity_poly.pdbx_seq_one_letter_code
_entity_poly.pdbx_strand_id
1 'polypeptide(L)'
;MISLYAVLGLEESASTTQVEAAYEHLLQALSPDKFKSDRARSQADKARVAIDKAHATLIRPELRQLYEKQRSEYLKGEKQGDSRPRLGQLCVASGMISMEQLREAVDTQVKTGMPLGEVLQDKQFISQAELDGLLLGQEMIDAPSAVTDPLGMRLVSLGLVSEDMVLIVQMEQRTQSKSSGELFVRHGWVDAELLKAISA
;
A
#
# COMPACT_ATOMS: atom_id res chain seq x y z
N MET A 1 3.43 -4.00 -11.37
CA MET A 1 2.58 -5.20 -11.57
C MET A 1 2.43 -5.93 -10.24
N ILE A 2 1.19 -6.24 -9.83
CA ILE A 2 0.90 -6.89 -8.55
C ILE A 2 1.60 -8.27 -8.43
N SER A 3 2.08 -8.62 -7.24
CA SER A 3 2.63 -9.95 -6.96
C SER A 3 1.53 -10.89 -6.46
N LEU A 4 1.17 -11.90 -7.28
CA LEU A 4 0.23 -12.95 -6.88
C LEU A 4 0.78 -13.83 -5.76
N TYR A 5 2.10 -13.97 -5.66
CA TYR A 5 2.75 -14.66 -4.53
C TYR A 5 2.59 -13.87 -3.24
N ALA A 6 2.79 -12.55 -3.29
CA ALA A 6 2.60 -11.68 -2.13
C ALA A 6 1.14 -11.71 -1.63
N VAL A 7 0.14 -11.79 -2.54
CA VAL A 7 -1.28 -11.98 -2.16
C VAL A 7 -1.43 -13.15 -1.18
N LEU A 8 -0.83 -14.29 -1.51
CA LEU A 8 -0.89 -15.52 -0.72
C LEU A 8 0.11 -15.56 0.44
N GLY A 9 0.95 -14.52 0.61
CA GLY A 9 2.01 -14.51 1.62
C GLY A 9 3.14 -15.50 1.32
N LEU A 10 3.40 -15.77 0.04
CA LEU A 10 4.39 -16.73 -0.42
C LEU A 10 5.56 -16.06 -1.15
N GLU A 11 6.68 -16.78 -1.19
CA GLU A 11 7.84 -16.47 -2.04
C GLU A 11 7.60 -16.94 -3.49
N GLU A 12 8.29 -16.33 -4.46
CA GLU A 12 8.13 -16.67 -5.90
C GLU A 12 8.55 -18.11 -6.23
N SER A 13 9.34 -18.75 -5.36
CA SER A 13 9.77 -20.15 -5.48
C SER A 13 8.75 -21.17 -4.95
N ALA A 14 7.59 -20.73 -4.46
CA ALA A 14 6.62 -21.62 -3.82
C ALA A 14 6.05 -22.68 -4.78
N SER A 15 5.98 -23.93 -4.32
CA SER A 15 5.36 -25.04 -5.06
C SER A 15 3.84 -24.93 -5.13
N THR A 16 3.22 -25.63 -6.07
CA THR A 16 1.75 -25.73 -6.20
C THR A 16 1.08 -26.21 -4.91
N THR A 17 1.71 -27.14 -4.19
CA THR A 17 1.22 -27.62 -2.88
C THR A 17 1.23 -26.52 -1.82
N GLN A 18 2.26 -25.67 -1.80
CA GLN A 18 2.32 -24.51 -0.89
C GLN A 18 1.28 -23.45 -1.25
N VAL A 19 1.03 -23.24 -2.55
CA VAL A 19 -0.03 -22.35 -3.04
C VAL A 19 -1.41 -22.82 -2.56
N GLU A 20 -1.71 -24.11 -2.71
CA GLU A 20 -2.97 -24.70 -2.26
C GLU A 20 -3.15 -24.57 -0.73
N ALA A 21 -2.11 -24.94 0.04
CA ALA A 21 -2.15 -24.85 1.49
C ALA A 21 -2.35 -23.41 2.00
N ALA A 22 -1.67 -22.44 1.39
CA ALA A 22 -1.82 -21.03 1.73
C ALA A 22 -3.22 -20.51 1.40
N TYR A 23 -3.78 -20.90 0.25
CA TYR A 23 -5.13 -20.53 -0.16
C TYR A 23 -6.19 -21.00 0.85
N GLU A 24 -6.18 -22.29 1.20
CA GLU A 24 -7.12 -22.87 2.16
C GLU A 24 -7.00 -22.23 3.54
N HIS A 25 -5.77 -22.02 4.02
CA HIS A 25 -5.52 -21.34 5.28
C HIS A 25 -6.10 -19.91 5.29
N LEU A 26 -5.88 -19.15 4.21
CA LEU A 26 -6.37 -17.77 4.10
C LEU A 26 -7.89 -17.70 4.01
N LEU A 27 -8.55 -18.61 3.29
CA LEU A 27 -10.01 -18.65 3.25
C LEU A 27 -10.63 -18.92 4.62
N GLN A 28 -10.01 -19.83 5.38
CA GLN A 28 -10.42 -20.12 6.74
C GLN A 28 -10.14 -18.93 7.67
N ALA A 29 -8.99 -18.27 7.54
CA ALA A 29 -8.62 -17.11 8.35
C ALA A 29 -9.53 -15.89 8.06
N LEU A 30 -9.94 -15.70 6.80
CA LEU A 30 -10.77 -14.60 6.31
C LEU A 30 -12.26 -14.94 6.25
N SER A 31 -12.73 -15.87 7.08
CA SER A 31 -14.16 -16.18 7.15
C SER A 31 -14.93 -15.01 7.82
N PRO A 32 -16.06 -14.54 7.26
CA PRO A 32 -16.75 -13.33 7.73
C PRO A 32 -17.18 -13.36 9.21
N ASP A 33 -17.44 -14.55 9.75
CA ASP A 33 -17.82 -14.82 11.14
C ASP A 33 -16.69 -14.53 12.14
N LYS A 34 -15.44 -14.48 11.69
CA LYS A 34 -14.28 -14.17 12.53
C LYS A 34 -14.06 -12.68 12.79
N PHE A 35 -14.76 -11.81 12.04
CA PHE A 35 -14.58 -10.36 12.13
C PHE A 35 -15.75 -9.69 12.82
N LYS A 36 -15.42 -8.83 13.80
CA LYS A 36 -16.42 -8.07 14.55
C LYS A 36 -16.72 -6.74 13.87
N SER A 37 -15.70 -6.07 13.35
CA SER A 37 -15.85 -4.75 12.72
C SER A 37 -16.35 -4.88 11.27
N ASP A 38 -17.25 -3.97 10.86
CA ASP A 38 -17.72 -3.90 9.47
C ASP A 38 -16.59 -3.60 8.50
N ARG A 39 -15.61 -2.81 8.96
CA ARG A 39 -14.42 -2.50 8.18
C ARG A 39 -13.59 -3.75 7.92
N ALA A 40 -13.31 -4.55 8.95
CA ALA A 40 -12.56 -5.79 8.79
C ALA A 40 -13.28 -6.76 7.86
N ARG A 41 -14.60 -6.91 7.98
CA ARG A 41 -15.43 -7.71 7.05
C ARG A 41 -15.28 -7.24 5.61
N SER A 42 -15.50 -5.95 5.36
CA SER A 42 -15.39 -5.38 4.01
C SER A 42 -13.99 -5.53 3.40
N GLN A 43 -12.95 -5.33 4.22
CA GLN A 43 -11.57 -5.52 3.78
C GLN A 43 -11.23 -7.00 3.55
N ALA A 44 -11.76 -7.92 4.37
CA ALA A 44 -11.62 -9.36 4.17
C ALA A 44 -12.28 -9.80 2.86
N ASP A 45 -13.48 -9.31 2.54
CA ASP A 45 -14.15 -9.59 1.26
C ASP A 45 -13.30 -9.13 0.07
N LYS A 46 -12.73 -7.91 0.16
CA LYS A 46 -11.82 -7.40 -0.87
C LYS A 46 -10.56 -8.26 -1.02
N ALA A 47 -9.95 -8.65 0.10
CA ALA A 47 -8.78 -9.51 0.12
C ALA A 47 -9.05 -10.88 -0.50
N ARG A 48 -10.21 -11.49 -0.20
CA ARG A 48 -10.63 -12.80 -0.76
C ARG A 48 -10.71 -12.76 -2.28
N VAL A 49 -11.26 -11.70 -2.87
CA VAL A 49 -11.31 -11.55 -4.34
C VAL A 49 -9.90 -11.59 -4.96
N ALA A 50 -8.92 -10.92 -4.33
CA ALA A 50 -7.54 -10.96 -4.79
C ALA A 50 -6.92 -12.36 -4.62
N ILE A 51 -7.18 -13.01 -3.48
CA ILE A 51 -6.70 -14.37 -3.14
C ILE A 51 -7.23 -15.41 -4.11
N ASP A 52 -8.53 -15.41 -4.41
CA ASP A 52 -9.16 -16.32 -5.39
C ASP A 52 -8.52 -16.17 -6.77
N LYS A 53 -8.30 -14.92 -7.21
CA LYS A 53 -7.65 -14.64 -8.49
C LYS A 53 -6.20 -15.12 -8.53
N ALA A 54 -5.45 -14.91 -7.44
CA ALA A 54 -4.07 -15.35 -7.33
C ALA A 54 -3.97 -16.88 -7.37
N HIS A 55 -4.78 -17.59 -6.59
CA HIS A 55 -4.83 -19.05 -6.57
C HIS A 55 -5.19 -19.62 -7.95
N ALA A 56 -6.27 -19.13 -8.57
CA ALA A 56 -6.73 -19.61 -9.88
C ALA A 56 -5.67 -19.47 -10.99
N THR A 57 -4.77 -18.50 -10.85
CA THR A 57 -3.65 -18.28 -11.77
C THR A 57 -2.45 -19.15 -11.43
N LEU A 58 -2.05 -19.21 -10.15
CA LEU A 58 -0.82 -19.88 -9.71
C LEU A 58 -0.92 -21.40 -9.67
N ILE A 59 -2.13 -21.96 -9.56
CA ILE A 59 -2.34 -23.41 -9.54
C ILE A 59 -2.20 -24.04 -10.93
N ARG A 60 -2.43 -23.27 -12.00
CA ARG A 60 -2.40 -23.75 -13.39
C ARG A 60 -1.01 -23.48 -14.01
N PRO A 61 -0.26 -24.51 -14.42
CA PRO A 61 1.12 -24.34 -14.90
C PRO A 61 1.26 -23.32 -16.04
N GLU A 62 0.36 -23.33 -17.01
CA GLU A 62 0.43 -22.46 -18.19
C GLU A 62 0.17 -20.99 -17.82
N LEU A 63 -0.80 -20.74 -16.95
CA LEU A 63 -1.11 -19.38 -16.48
C LEU A 63 -0.02 -18.85 -15.55
N ARG A 64 0.51 -19.70 -14.68
CA ARG A 64 1.63 -19.36 -13.79
C ARG A 64 2.86 -18.94 -14.59
N GLN A 65 3.26 -19.74 -15.60
CA GLN A 65 4.38 -19.41 -16.49
C GLN A 65 4.16 -18.10 -17.25
N LEU A 66 2.94 -17.86 -17.76
CA LEU A 66 2.61 -16.62 -18.45
C LEU A 66 2.73 -15.41 -17.51
N TYR A 67 2.17 -15.52 -16.31
CA TYR A 67 2.27 -14.49 -15.28
C TYR A 67 3.72 -14.19 -14.90
N GLU A 68 4.53 -15.22 -14.62
CA GLU A 68 5.95 -15.07 -14.27
C GLU A 68 6.74 -14.39 -15.37
N LYS A 69 6.47 -14.75 -16.64
CA LYS A 69 7.09 -14.10 -17.81
C LYS A 69 6.71 -12.61 -17.88
N GLN A 70 5.41 -12.30 -17.82
CA GLN A 70 4.92 -10.91 -17.89
C GLN A 70 5.45 -10.05 -16.74
N ARG A 71 5.51 -10.62 -15.53
CA ARG A 71 6.06 -9.96 -14.35
C ARG A 71 7.55 -9.69 -14.50
N SER A 72 8.32 -10.67 -14.98
CA SER A 72 9.75 -10.50 -15.24
C SER A 72 10.03 -9.40 -16.27
N GLU A 73 9.23 -9.36 -17.35
CA GLU A 73 9.32 -8.32 -18.37
C GLU A 73 8.98 -6.93 -17.80
N TYR A 74 7.92 -6.85 -16.98
CA TYR A 74 7.53 -5.60 -16.31
C TYR A 74 8.63 -5.08 -15.38
N LEU A 75 9.20 -5.94 -14.52
CA LEU A 75 10.26 -5.55 -13.57
C LEU A 75 11.56 -5.13 -14.26
N LYS A 76 11.86 -5.67 -15.46
CA LYS A 76 13.01 -5.21 -16.27
C LYS A 76 12.79 -3.84 -16.91
N GLY A 77 11.53 -3.45 -17.14
CA GLY A 77 11.15 -2.17 -17.74
C GLY A 77 10.93 -1.04 -16.75
N GLU A 78 10.78 -1.35 -15.46
CA GLU A 78 10.62 -0.35 -14.40
C GLU A 78 11.94 0.40 -14.17
N LYS A 79 12.05 1.58 -14.80
CA LYS A 79 13.07 2.56 -14.42
C LYS A 79 12.75 3.02 -13.01
N GLN A 80 13.76 3.03 -12.12
CA GLN A 80 13.68 3.72 -10.84
C GLN A 80 13.15 5.13 -11.11
N GLY A 81 11.91 5.40 -10.66
CA GLY A 81 11.36 6.74 -10.67
C GLY A 81 12.26 7.68 -9.87
N ASP A 82 12.22 8.96 -10.21
CA ASP A 82 12.94 10.00 -9.47
C ASP A 82 12.68 9.80 -7.96
N SER A 83 13.74 9.68 -7.16
CA SER A 83 13.64 9.28 -5.75
C SER A 83 13.05 10.36 -4.84
N ARG A 84 12.61 11.47 -5.44
CA ARG A 84 12.01 12.60 -4.78
C ARG A 84 10.61 12.21 -4.29
N PRO A 85 10.35 12.30 -2.99
CA PRO A 85 9.01 12.07 -2.45
C PRO A 85 8.05 13.11 -3.03
N ARG A 86 6.76 12.75 -3.17
CA ARG A 86 5.74 13.70 -3.61
C ARG A 86 5.33 14.58 -2.43
N LEU A 87 5.05 15.86 -2.67
CA LEU A 87 4.64 16.81 -1.62
C LEU A 87 3.53 16.25 -0.71
N GLY A 88 2.47 15.69 -1.29
CA GLY A 88 1.39 15.07 -0.51
C GLY A 88 1.84 13.92 0.39
N GLN A 89 2.80 13.09 -0.03
CA GLN A 89 3.35 12.03 0.80
C GLN A 89 4.12 12.62 1.99
N LEU A 90 4.93 13.66 1.77
CA LEU A 90 5.66 14.35 2.82
C LEU A 90 4.72 14.99 3.84
N CYS A 91 3.66 15.68 3.39
CA CYS A 91 2.70 16.32 4.30
C CYS A 91 2.03 15.32 5.25
N VAL A 92 1.71 14.12 4.75
CA VAL A 92 1.09 13.08 5.57
C VAL A 92 2.12 12.40 6.47
N ALA A 93 3.29 12.04 5.92
CA ALA A 93 4.37 11.40 6.67
C ALA A 93 4.92 12.28 7.81
N SER A 94 4.92 13.61 7.63
CA SER A 94 5.30 14.57 8.67
C SER A 94 4.21 14.79 9.72
N GLY A 95 2.99 14.31 9.47
CA GLY A 95 1.82 14.54 10.32
C GLY A 95 1.24 15.95 10.22
N MET A 96 1.69 16.78 9.27
CA MET A 96 1.14 18.13 9.05
C MET A 96 -0.31 18.10 8.57
N ILE A 97 -0.66 17.11 7.74
CA ILE A 97 -2.04 16.90 7.29
C ILE A 97 -2.45 15.44 7.41
N SER A 98 -3.76 15.20 7.56
CA SER A 98 -4.36 13.87 7.45
C SER A 98 -4.53 13.43 5.99
N MET A 99 -4.74 12.13 5.78
CA MET A 99 -5.11 11.61 4.44
C MET A 99 -6.45 12.14 3.95
N GLU A 100 -7.38 12.46 4.84
CA GLU A 100 -8.68 13.04 4.46
C GLU A 100 -8.49 14.47 3.93
N GLN A 101 -7.69 15.28 4.62
CA GLN A 101 -7.29 16.60 4.15
C GLN A 101 -6.52 16.54 2.83
N LEU A 102 -5.60 15.57 2.67
CA LEU A 102 -4.89 15.39 1.40
C LEU A 102 -5.86 15.04 0.26
N ARG A 103 -6.82 14.12 0.50
CA ARG A 103 -7.84 13.77 -0.52
C ARG A 103 -8.67 14.98 -0.92
N GLU A 104 -9.14 15.75 0.06
CA GLU A 104 -9.91 16.97 -0.20
C GLU A 104 -9.11 18.00 -1.01
N ALA A 105 -7.83 18.17 -0.68
CA ALA A 105 -6.94 19.06 -1.41
C ALA A 105 -6.70 18.56 -2.85
N VAL A 106 -6.44 17.27 -3.06
CA VAL A 106 -6.28 16.69 -4.41
C VAL A 106 -7.56 16.79 -5.23
N ASP A 107 -8.74 16.55 -4.64
CA ASP A 107 -10.02 16.72 -5.34
C ASP A 107 -10.24 18.16 -5.78
N THR A 108 -9.81 19.12 -4.96
CA THR A 108 -9.87 20.55 -5.30
C THR A 108 -8.86 20.88 -6.39
N GLN A 109 -7.63 20.38 -6.27
CA GLN A 109 -6.56 20.51 -7.26
C GLN A 109 -7.00 20.05 -8.65
N VAL A 110 -7.67 18.90 -8.75
CA VAL A 110 -8.16 18.34 -10.01
C VAL A 110 -9.27 19.22 -10.60
N LYS A 111 -10.14 19.77 -9.75
CA LYS A 111 -11.25 20.64 -10.20
C LYS A 111 -10.78 22.02 -10.65
N THR A 112 -9.76 22.59 -10.01
CA THR A 112 -9.30 23.97 -10.27
C THR A 112 -8.07 24.03 -11.17
N GLY A 113 -7.27 22.97 -11.23
CA GLY A 113 -5.96 22.96 -11.89
C GLY A 113 -4.84 23.66 -11.10
N MET A 114 -5.12 24.14 -9.89
CA MET A 114 -4.12 24.83 -9.06
C MET A 114 -3.02 23.86 -8.59
N PRO A 115 -1.81 24.34 -8.25
CA PRO A 115 -0.80 23.52 -7.59
C PRO A 115 -1.28 23.00 -6.23
N LEU A 116 -0.93 21.76 -5.87
CA LEU A 116 -1.36 21.16 -4.59
C LEU A 116 -0.93 22.00 -3.38
N GLY A 117 0.27 22.57 -3.40
CA GLY A 117 0.77 23.44 -2.33
C GLY A 117 -0.13 24.65 -2.09
N GLU A 118 -0.54 25.34 -3.16
CA GLU A 118 -1.46 26.48 -3.08
C GLU A 118 -2.83 26.04 -2.54
N VAL A 119 -3.35 24.92 -3.01
CA VAL A 119 -4.64 24.39 -2.51
C VAL A 119 -4.58 24.06 -1.03
N LEU A 120 -3.47 23.50 -0.55
CA LEU A 120 -3.26 23.19 0.87
C LEU A 120 -3.22 24.47 1.73
N GLN A 121 -2.65 25.55 1.21
CA GLN A 121 -2.62 26.85 1.89
C GLN A 121 -3.98 27.57 1.86
N ASP A 122 -4.67 27.56 0.73
CA ASP A 122 -6.00 28.15 0.57
C ASP A 122 -7.02 27.49 1.50
N LYS A 123 -6.88 26.17 1.70
CA LYS A 123 -7.65 25.40 2.68
C LYS A 123 -7.18 25.57 4.13
N GLN A 124 -6.12 26.33 4.36
CA GLN A 124 -5.48 26.54 5.66
C GLN A 124 -5.03 25.23 6.34
N PHE A 125 -4.71 24.21 5.56
CA PHE A 125 -4.16 22.96 6.08
C PHE A 125 -2.68 23.07 6.41
N ILE A 126 -1.95 23.97 5.72
CA ILE A 126 -0.57 24.32 6.01
C ILE A 126 -0.38 25.84 5.84
N SER A 127 0.59 26.40 6.55
CA SER A 127 1.08 27.77 6.39
C SER A 127 2.12 27.88 5.26
N GLN A 128 2.45 29.11 4.85
CA GLN A 128 3.55 29.36 3.90
C GLN A 128 4.89 28.82 4.42
N ALA A 129 5.20 29.07 5.69
CA ALA A 129 6.46 28.60 6.28
C ALA A 129 6.56 27.07 6.28
N GLU A 130 5.45 26.36 6.51
CA GLU A 130 5.39 24.90 6.43
C GLU A 130 5.53 24.40 4.99
N LEU A 131 4.87 25.05 4.02
CA LEU A 131 5.01 24.71 2.61
C LEU A 131 6.46 24.88 2.14
N ASP A 132 7.10 25.99 2.49
CA ASP A 132 8.51 26.25 2.14
C ASP A 132 9.43 25.17 2.74
N GLY A 133 9.20 24.79 4.01
CA GLY A 133 9.93 23.72 4.66
C GLY A 133 9.72 22.34 4.00
N LEU A 134 8.50 22.03 3.58
CA LEU A 134 8.18 20.79 2.86
C LEU A 134 8.84 20.73 1.48
N LEU A 135 8.85 21.84 0.73
CA LEU A 135 9.49 21.92 -0.58
C LEU A 135 11.02 21.76 -0.46
N LEU A 136 11.64 22.40 0.53
CA LEU A 136 13.05 22.18 0.87
C LEU A 136 13.32 20.70 1.21
N GLY A 137 12.46 20.10 2.04
CA GLY A 137 12.55 18.69 2.38
C GLY A 137 12.43 17.77 1.15
N GLN A 138 11.58 18.14 0.18
CA GLN A 138 11.38 17.39 -1.06
C GLN A 138 12.65 17.29 -1.93
N GLU A 139 13.50 18.31 -1.88
CA GLU A 139 14.78 18.34 -2.60
C GLU A 139 15.91 17.62 -1.85
N MET A 140 15.84 17.62 -0.51
CA MET A 140 16.94 17.15 0.34
C MET A 140 16.79 15.71 0.84
N ILE A 141 15.56 15.20 0.94
CA ILE A 141 15.30 13.88 1.51
C ILE A 141 15.43 12.82 0.41
N ASP A 142 16.39 11.91 0.60
CA ASP A 142 16.42 10.65 -0.14
C ASP A 142 15.33 9.73 0.40
N ALA A 143 14.14 9.78 -0.20
CA ALA A 143 12.99 9.02 0.26
C ALA A 143 12.91 7.64 -0.41
N PRO A 144 12.21 6.67 0.20
CA PRO A 144 11.89 5.43 -0.49
C PRO A 144 11.16 5.74 -1.81
N SER A 145 11.75 5.32 -2.92
CA SER A 145 11.20 5.48 -4.27
C SER A 145 10.51 4.22 -4.78
N ALA A 146 10.64 3.12 -4.04
CA ALA A 146 10.04 1.84 -4.34
C ALA A 146 9.54 1.19 -3.04
N VAL A 147 8.47 0.42 -3.17
CA VAL A 147 7.95 -0.38 -2.06
C VAL A 147 8.91 -1.53 -1.78
N THR A 148 9.51 -1.54 -0.59
CA THR A 148 10.44 -2.58 -0.14
C THR A 148 9.93 -3.38 1.05
N ASP A 149 8.87 -2.93 1.72
CA ASP A 149 8.24 -3.60 2.85
C ASP A 149 7.42 -4.81 2.37
N PRO A 150 7.74 -6.06 2.78
CA PRO A 150 6.97 -7.24 2.37
C PRO A 150 5.49 -7.16 2.75
N LEU A 151 5.19 -6.61 3.94
CA LEU A 151 3.81 -6.42 4.36
C LEU A 151 3.10 -5.40 3.46
N GLY A 152 3.72 -4.25 3.22
CA GLY A 152 3.21 -3.24 2.30
C GLY A 152 2.97 -3.77 0.88
N MET A 153 3.92 -4.54 0.31
CA MET A 153 3.74 -5.19 -0.99
C MET A 153 2.53 -6.11 -1.01
N ARG A 154 2.33 -6.87 0.06
CA ARG A 154 1.17 -7.76 0.21
C ARG A 154 -0.13 -6.98 0.33
N LEU A 155 -0.18 -5.93 1.14
CA LEU A 155 -1.37 -5.10 1.30
C LEU A 155 -1.76 -4.38 0.00
N VAL A 156 -0.78 -3.90 -0.78
CA VAL A 156 -1.00 -3.36 -2.13
C VAL A 156 -1.55 -4.44 -3.05
N SER A 157 -0.96 -5.64 -3.00
CA SER A 157 -1.36 -6.77 -3.84
C SER A 157 -2.77 -7.27 -3.53
N LEU A 158 -3.20 -7.19 -2.26
CA LEU A 158 -4.57 -7.44 -1.80
C LEU A 158 -5.53 -6.28 -2.14
N GLY A 159 -5.02 -5.17 -2.66
CA GLY A 159 -5.79 -3.96 -2.96
C GLY A 159 -6.27 -3.20 -1.72
N LEU A 160 -5.70 -3.46 -0.54
CA LEU A 160 -6.12 -2.84 0.72
C LEU A 160 -5.55 -1.44 0.91
N VAL A 161 -4.34 -1.21 0.39
CA VAL A 161 -3.65 0.09 0.42
C VAL A 161 -3.04 0.40 -0.94
N SER A 162 -2.69 1.67 -1.20
CA SER A 162 -1.93 2.06 -2.39
C SER A 162 -0.43 2.04 -2.12
N GLU A 163 0.38 2.02 -3.18
CA GLU A 163 1.84 2.15 -3.07
C GLU A 163 2.23 3.41 -2.29
N ASP A 164 1.54 4.52 -2.52
CA ASP A 164 1.76 5.78 -1.81
C ASP A 164 1.59 5.69 -0.30
N MET A 165 0.58 4.94 0.16
CA MET A 165 0.38 4.69 1.59
C MET A 165 1.56 3.90 2.17
N VAL A 166 2.09 2.93 1.41
CA VAL A 166 3.27 2.19 1.84
C VAL A 166 4.51 3.07 1.89
N LEU A 167 4.72 3.92 0.88
CA LEU A 167 5.85 4.85 0.87
C LEU A 167 5.79 5.84 2.05
N ILE A 168 4.59 6.34 2.40
CA ILE A 168 4.38 7.15 3.60
C ILE A 168 4.78 6.39 4.86
N VAL A 169 4.31 5.14 5.01
CA VAL A 169 4.70 4.27 6.14
C VAL A 169 6.22 4.07 6.19
N GLN A 170 6.87 3.82 5.07
CA GLN A 170 8.33 3.64 5.02
C GLN A 170 9.10 4.91 5.37
N MET A 171 8.58 6.09 5.01
CA MET A 171 9.15 7.37 5.45
C MET A 171 9.01 7.53 6.97
N GLU A 172 7.83 7.22 7.53
CA GLU A 172 7.58 7.29 8.98
C GLU A 172 8.42 6.29 9.78
N GLN A 173 8.68 5.09 9.25
CA GLN A 173 9.54 4.10 9.91
C GLN A 173 11.00 4.56 10.06
N ARG A 174 11.47 5.50 9.21
CA ARG A 174 12.82 6.06 9.36
C ARG A 174 12.93 7.03 10.53
N THR A 175 11.81 7.63 10.94
CA THR A 175 11.76 8.63 12.02
C THR A 175 11.13 8.08 13.30
N GLN A 176 10.40 6.96 13.22
CA GLN A 176 9.71 6.32 14.33
C GLN A 176 10.10 4.85 14.48
N SER A 177 10.30 4.35 15.70
CA SER A 177 10.63 2.94 15.99
C SER A 177 9.43 1.98 15.89
N LYS A 178 8.47 2.22 15.00
CA LYS A 178 7.22 1.45 14.87
C LYS A 178 7.27 0.46 13.70
N SER A 179 6.53 -0.63 13.83
CA SER A 179 6.34 -1.58 12.72
C SER A 179 5.41 -1.00 11.66
N SER A 180 5.56 -1.42 10.40
CA SER A 180 4.70 -0.97 9.30
C SER A 180 3.24 -1.34 9.57
N GLY A 181 2.99 -2.54 10.10
CA GLY A 181 1.66 -2.98 10.53
C GLY A 181 0.99 -2.05 11.54
N GLU A 182 1.72 -1.58 12.56
CA GLU A 182 1.20 -0.63 13.54
C GLU A 182 0.84 0.71 12.88
N LEU A 183 1.66 1.19 11.94
CA LEU A 183 1.41 2.44 11.22
C LEU A 183 0.18 2.34 10.30
N PHE A 184 0.01 1.23 9.58
CA PHE A 184 -1.18 0.97 8.75
C PHE A 184 -2.48 0.99 9.57
N VAL A 185 -2.45 0.41 10.78
CA VAL A 185 -3.61 0.38 11.70
C VAL A 185 -3.85 1.76 12.30
N ARG A 186 -2.79 2.46 12.74
CA ARG A 186 -2.88 3.80 13.33
C ARG A 186 -3.48 4.82 12.36
N HIS A 187 -3.08 4.77 11.10
CA HIS A 187 -3.68 5.59 10.04
C HIS A 187 -5.12 5.19 9.70
N GLY A 188 -5.62 4.10 10.27
CA GLY A 188 -6.93 3.55 9.96
C GLY A 188 -7.01 3.11 8.51
N TRP A 189 -5.91 2.70 7.87
CA TRP A 189 -5.91 2.18 6.50
C TRP A 189 -6.26 0.70 6.49
N VAL A 190 -5.76 -0.06 7.47
CA VAL A 190 -6.01 -1.49 7.63
C VAL A 190 -6.59 -1.77 9.01
N ASP A 191 -7.63 -2.58 9.10
CA ASP A 191 -8.18 -3.00 10.38
C ASP A 191 -7.23 -3.99 11.09
N ALA A 192 -7.09 -3.88 12.41
CA ALA A 192 -6.19 -4.71 13.19
C ALA A 192 -6.60 -6.20 13.19
N GLU A 193 -7.90 -6.50 13.18
CA GLU A 193 -8.39 -7.89 13.11
C GLU A 193 -8.01 -8.53 11.78
N LEU A 194 -8.20 -7.80 10.69
CA LEU A 194 -7.80 -8.24 9.35
C LEU A 194 -6.30 -8.43 9.25
N LEU A 195 -5.52 -7.44 9.70
CA LEU A 195 -4.07 -7.50 9.62
C LEU A 195 -3.53 -8.75 10.33
N LYS A 196 -4.06 -9.04 11.53
CA LYS A 196 -3.72 -10.27 12.26
C LYS A 196 -4.10 -11.53 11.49
N ALA A 197 -5.26 -11.55 10.84
CA ALA A 197 -5.74 -12.71 10.09
C ALA A 197 -4.89 -13.02 8.85
N ILE A 198 -4.36 -12.01 8.16
CA ILE A 198 -3.49 -12.22 6.98
C ILE A 198 -2.02 -12.46 7.36
N SER A 199 -1.59 -12.03 8.55
CA SER A 199 -0.21 -12.23 9.04
C SER A 199 0.00 -13.55 9.79
N ALA A 200 -1.08 -14.25 10.16
CA ALA A 200 -1.05 -15.57 10.78
C ALA A 200 -0.85 -16.67 9.72
#